data_AF-A0A2V8RFZ8-F1
#
_entry.id   AF-A0A2V8RFZ8-F1
#
_cell.length_a   1.000
_cell.length_b   1.000
_cell.length_c   1.000
_cell.angle_alpha   90.00
_cell.angle_beta   90.00
_cell.angle_gamma   90.00
#
_symmetry.space_group_name_H-M   'P 1'
#
loop_
_entity.id
_entity.type
_entity.pdbx_description
1 polymer ?
#
loop_
_entity_poly.entity_id
_entity_poly.type
_entity_poly.pdbx_seq_one_letter_code
_entity_poly.pdbx_strand_id
1 'polypeptide(L)'
;MSENEARSPEAAAKDEEQLRNAVAECEARLKEFAGLAARARHEINNPLTGLIGQAQLLLREELSDTVRRRVQTIEQLANRIRDTVASLREIQMSGPVSRGGGAGPSDPTRD
;
A
#
# COMPACT_ATOMS: atom_id res chain seq x y z
N MET A 1 -24.12 37.45 -28.14
CA MET A 1 -24.78 36.25 -28.66
C MET A 1 -24.09 35.95 -29.99
N SER A 2 -23.53 34.80 -30.31
CA SER A 2 -23.79 33.43 -29.85
C SER A 2 -22.57 32.59 -30.24
N GLU A 3 -21.72 32.23 -29.28
CA GLU A 3 -20.70 31.18 -29.45
C GLU A 3 -21.02 30.07 -28.45
N ASN A 4 -22.19 29.46 -28.64
CA ASN A 4 -22.46 28.14 -28.10
C ASN A 4 -22.70 27.24 -29.30
N GLU A 5 -21.63 27.01 -30.08
CA GLU A 5 -21.57 25.84 -30.95
C GLU A 5 -21.63 24.63 -30.03
N ALA A 6 -22.82 24.09 -29.85
CA ALA A 6 -23.04 22.89 -29.09
C ALA A 6 -22.13 21.81 -29.66
N ARG A 7 -21.07 21.47 -28.92
CA ARG A 7 -20.21 20.30 -29.16
C ARG A 7 -21.14 19.14 -29.50
N SER A 8 -20.95 18.52 -30.68
CA SER A 8 -21.81 17.41 -31.10
C SER A 8 -21.89 16.37 -29.97
N PRO A 9 -23.09 15.86 -29.62
CA PRO A 9 -23.25 14.89 -28.54
C PRO A 9 -22.34 13.66 -28.71
N GLU A 10 -21.98 13.35 -29.96
CA GLU A 10 -21.05 12.28 -30.33
C GLU A 10 -19.59 12.58 -29.91
N ALA A 11 -19.16 13.85 -30.00
CA ALA A 11 -17.83 14.28 -29.55
C ALA A 11 -17.72 14.28 -28.02
N ALA A 12 -18.78 14.68 -27.32
CA ALA A 12 -18.83 14.62 -25.86
C ALA A 12 -18.80 13.18 -25.32
N ALA A 13 -19.53 12.26 -25.96
CA ALA A 13 -19.53 10.84 -25.60
C ALA A 13 -18.15 10.19 -25.83
N LYS A 14 -17.47 10.54 -26.93
CA LYS A 14 -16.13 10.06 -27.25
C LYS A 14 -15.07 10.57 -26.25
N ASP A 15 -15.15 11.83 -25.85
CA ASP A 15 -14.27 12.40 -24.82
C ASP A 15 -14.47 11.70 -23.46
N GLU A 16 -15.72 11.41 -23.09
CA GLU A 16 -16.02 10.67 -21.85
C GLU A 16 -15.49 9.23 -21.90
N GLU A 17 -15.65 8.53 -23.02
CA GLU A 17 -15.09 7.19 -23.22
C GLU A 17 -13.55 7.19 -23.14
N GLN A 18 -12.90 8.18 -23.75
CA GLN A 18 -11.44 8.35 -23.66
C GLN A 18 -10.97 8.57 -22.23
N LEU A 19 -11.68 9.41 -21.46
CA LEU A 19 -11.38 9.65 -20.05
C LEU A 19 -11.55 8.36 -19.22
N ARG A 20 -12.65 7.62 -19.42
CA ARG A 20 -12.88 6.33 -18.75
C ARG A 20 -11.77 5.32 -19.04
N ASN A 21 -11.35 5.23 -20.30
CA ASN A 21 -10.27 4.34 -20.70
C ASN A 21 -8.93 4.74 -20.08
N ALA A 22 -8.62 6.03 -20.03
CA ALA A 22 -7.41 6.55 -19.39
C ALA A 22 -7.39 6.27 -17.86
N VAL A 23 -8.53 6.43 -17.19
CA VAL A 23 -8.67 6.08 -15.77
C VAL A 23 -8.48 4.58 -15.56
N ALA A 24 -9.12 3.74 -16.37
CA ALA A 24 -8.98 2.28 -16.28
C ALA A 24 -7.52 1.82 -16.50
N GLU A 25 -6.81 2.43 -17.44
CA GLU A 25 -5.38 2.15 -17.66
C GLU A 25 -4.53 2.58 -16.45
N CYS A 26 -4.81 3.75 -15.88
CA CYS A 26 -4.12 4.23 -14.69
C CYS A 26 -4.34 3.30 -13.48
N GLU A 27 -5.59 2.87 -13.26
CA GLU A 27 -5.95 1.90 -12.21
C GLU A 27 -5.21 0.57 -12.40
N ALA A 28 -5.15 0.06 -13.63
CA ALA A 28 -4.42 -1.16 -13.95
C ALA A 28 -2.93 -1.04 -13.61
N ARG A 29 -2.28 0.05 -14.03
CA ARG A 29 -0.87 0.32 -13.71
C ARG A 29 -0.62 0.42 -12.21
N LEU A 30 -1.47 1.14 -11.47
CA LEU A 30 -1.32 1.26 -10.03
C LEU A 30 -1.52 -0.10 -9.31
N LYS A 31 -2.42 -0.96 -9.80
CA LYS A 31 -2.60 -2.32 -9.29
C LYS A 31 -1.34 -3.18 -9.53
N GLU A 32 -0.70 -3.05 -10.68
CA GLU A 32 0.58 -3.71 -10.94
C GLU A 32 1.68 -3.24 -9.97
N PHE A 33 1.78 -1.92 -9.75
CA PHE A 33 2.72 -1.36 -8.76
C PHE A 33 2.46 -1.86 -7.34
N ALA A 34 1.20 -1.89 -6.91
CA ALA A 34 0.83 -2.46 -5.60
C ALA A 34 1.22 -3.94 -5.48
N GLY A 35 1.00 -4.71 -6.55
CA GLY A 35 1.43 -6.12 -6.62
C GLY A 35 2.95 -6.28 -6.53
N LEU A 36 3.71 -5.41 -7.21
CA LEU A 36 5.18 -5.39 -7.12
C LEU A 36 5.66 -5.04 -5.70
N ALA A 37 5.09 -4.01 -5.07
CA ALA A 37 5.41 -3.62 -3.71
C ALA A 37 5.13 -4.76 -2.71
N ALA A 38 4.01 -5.46 -2.87
CA ALA A 38 3.66 -6.61 -2.04
C ALA A 38 4.68 -7.75 -2.20
N ARG A 39 5.08 -8.10 -3.43
CA ARG A 39 6.11 -9.13 -3.69
C ARG A 39 7.46 -8.73 -3.10
N ALA A 40 7.92 -7.51 -3.35
CA ALA A 40 9.17 -6.99 -2.80
C ALA A 40 9.19 -7.07 -1.26
N ARG A 41 8.10 -6.67 -0.60
CA ARG A 41 7.96 -6.79 0.86
C ARG A 41 8.11 -8.23 1.33
N HIS A 42 7.47 -9.18 0.66
CA HIS A 42 7.57 -10.60 1.00
C HIS A 42 9.00 -11.13 0.81
N GLU A 43 9.59 -10.88 -0.35
CA GLU A 43 10.93 -11.37 -0.68
C GLU A 43 12.03 -10.77 0.19
N ILE A 44 11.88 -9.52 0.66
CA ILE A 44 12.83 -8.88 1.59
C ILE A 44 12.62 -9.36 3.03
N ASN A 45 11.37 -9.49 3.48
CA ASN A 45 11.10 -9.92 4.85
C ASN A 45 11.53 -11.37 5.12
N ASN A 46 11.55 -12.22 4.10
CA ASN A 46 11.98 -13.61 4.22
C ASN A 46 13.44 -13.74 4.72
N PRO A 47 14.47 -13.22 4.02
CA PRO A 47 15.85 -13.25 4.50
C PRO A 47 16.05 -12.41 5.76
N LEU A 48 15.32 -11.30 5.97
CA LEU A 48 15.41 -10.54 7.22
C LEU A 48 14.97 -11.34 8.44
N THR A 49 13.90 -12.14 8.31
CA THR A 49 13.45 -13.02 9.39
C THR A 49 14.53 -14.03 9.75
N GLY A 50 15.18 -14.64 8.74
CA GLY A 50 16.32 -15.52 8.94
C GLY A 50 17.51 -14.82 9.60
N LEU A 51 17.88 -13.63 9.11
CA LEU A 51 19.00 -12.83 9.63
C LEU A 51 18.79 -12.45 11.10
N ILE A 52 17.59 -11.97 11.45
CA ILE A 52 17.24 -11.62 12.84
C ILE A 52 17.31 -12.88 13.72
N GLY A 53 16.74 -14.00 13.27
CA GLY A 53 16.80 -15.26 13.99
C GLY A 53 18.24 -15.73 14.23
N GLN A 54 19.11 -15.65 13.22
CA GLN A 54 20.53 -16.00 13.36
C GLN A 54 21.27 -15.06 14.33
N ALA A 55 21.04 -13.75 14.25
CA ALA A 55 21.60 -12.80 15.19
C ALA A 55 21.16 -13.10 16.63
N GLN A 56 19.88 -13.43 16.83
CA GLN A 56 19.32 -13.80 18.12
C GLN A 56 19.91 -15.11 18.66
N LEU A 57 20.12 -16.11 17.81
CA LEU A 57 20.79 -17.36 18.20
C LEU A 57 22.24 -17.10 18.63
N LEU A 58 23.01 -16.32 17.87
CA LEU A 58 24.38 -15.93 18.22
C LEU A 58 24.45 -15.20 19.57
N LEU A 59 23.48 -14.32 19.88
CA LEU A 59 23.45 -13.59 21.15
C LEU A 59 23.26 -14.49 22.38
N ARG A 60 22.81 -15.73 22.19
CA ARG A 60 22.68 -16.77 23.24
C ARG A 60 23.98 -17.52 23.49
N GLU A 61 24.96 -17.39 22.61
CA GLU A 61 26.29 -18.01 22.78
C GLU A 61 27.20 -17.18 23.70
N GLU A 62 28.30 -17.78 24.13
CA GLU A 62 29.39 -17.07 24.79
C GLU A 62 30.18 -16.26 23.77
N LEU A 63 29.97 -14.95 23.79
CA LEU A 63 30.63 -14.00 22.90
C LEU A 63 31.45 -13.01 23.73
N SER A 64 32.59 -12.57 23.20
CA SER A 64 33.29 -11.40 23.73
C SER A 64 32.41 -10.15 23.63
N ASP A 65 32.62 -9.18 24.52
CA ASP A 65 31.81 -7.94 24.56
C ASP A 65 31.81 -7.19 23.23
N THR A 66 32.91 -7.23 22.49
CA THR A 66 33.04 -6.60 21.17
C THR A 66 32.17 -7.30 20.13
N VAL A 67 32.18 -8.64 20.11
CA VAL A 67 31.35 -9.43 19.18
C VAL A 67 29.88 -9.29 19.54
N ARG A 68 29.53 -9.40 20.82
CA ARG A 68 28.15 -9.21 21.32
C ARG A 68 27.58 -7.86 20.88
N ARG A 69 28.34 -6.77 21.05
CA ARG A 69 27.92 -5.42 20.59
C ARG A 69 27.69 -5.36 19.08
N ARG A 70 28.55 -5.99 18.27
CA ARG A 70 28.37 -6.04 16.82
C ARG A 70 27.11 -6.81 16.42
N VAL A 71 26.85 -7.96 17.05
CA VAL A 71 25.65 -8.76 16.77
C VAL A 71 24.38 -8.01 17.17
N GLN A 72 24.38 -7.30 18.31
CA GLN A 72 23.27 -6.42 18.70
C GLN A 72 23.03 -5.31 17.67
N THR A 73 24.09 -4.68 17.15
CA THR A 73 23.94 -3.69 16.07
C THR A 73 23.34 -4.30 14.81
N ILE A 74 23.76 -5.51 14.41
CA ILE A 74 23.18 -6.22 13.27
C ILE A 74 21.69 -6.49 13.48
N GLU A 75 21.32 -6.99 14.66
CA GLU A 75 19.91 -7.25 15.02
C GLU A 75 19.08 -5.96 14.95
N GLN A 76 19.57 -4.86 15.54
CA GLN A 76 18.89 -3.56 15.54
C GLN A 76 18.69 -3.01 14.12
N LEU A 77 19.72 -3.07 13.27
CA LEU A 77 19.63 -2.63 11.88
C LEU A 77 18.66 -3.50 11.08
N ALA A 78 18.71 -4.82 11.25
CA ALA A 78 17.79 -5.74 10.57
C ALA A 78 16.33 -5.49 10.98
N ASN A 79 16.05 -5.25 12.27
CA ASN A 79 14.72 -4.84 12.74
C ASN A 79 14.28 -3.51 12.10
N ARG A 80 15.15 -2.49 12.04
CA ARG A 80 14.82 -1.22 11.40
C ARG A 80 14.50 -1.36 9.91
N ILE A 81 15.23 -2.21 9.19
CA ILE A 81 14.93 -2.50 7.78
C ILE A 81 13.57 -3.18 7.67
N ARG A 82 13.28 -4.18 8.51
CA ARG A 82 11.97 -4.85 8.54
C ARG A 82 10.83 -3.86 8.74
N ASP A 83 10.98 -2.92 9.68
CA ASP A 83 9.96 -1.92 9.97
C ASP A 83 9.78 -0.94 8.80
N THR A 84 10.90 -0.52 8.17
CA THR A 84 10.87 0.32 6.96
C THR A 84 10.14 -0.39 5.81
N VAL A 85 10.44 -1.67 5.58
CA VAL A 85 9.80 -2.48 4.54
C VAL A 85 8.33 -2.78 4.87
N ALA A 86 7.99 -2.90 6.16
CA ALA A 86 6.61 -3.06 6.60
C ALA A 86 5.75 -1.83 6.27
N SER A 87 6.31 -0.62 6.27
CA SER A 87 5.59 0.60 5.87
C SER A 87 5.08 0.56 4.42
N LEU A 88 5.71 -0.23 3.53
CA LEU A 88 5.23 -0.46 2.17
C LEU A 88 3.86 -1.16 2.12
N ARG A 89 3.38 -1.72 3.24
CA ARG A 89 2.01 -2.26 3.35
C ARG A 89 0.93 -1.19 3.12
N GLU A 90 1.24 0.08 3.34
CA GLU A 90 0.33 1.19 3.08
C GLU A 90 0.09 1.42 1.58
N ILE A 91 0.95 0.87 0.72
CA ILE A 91 0.78 0.82 -0.74
C ILE A 91 -0.20 -0.31 -1.09
N GLN A 92 -1.40 -0.22 -0.51
CA GLN A 92 -2.55 -1.01 -0.91
C GLN A 92 -3.57 -0.06 -1.49
N MET A 93 -4.16 -0.43 -2.62
CA MET A 93 -5.37 0.18 -3.11
C MET A 93 -6.42 0.08 -1.99
N SER A 94 -6.63 1.17 -1.27
CA SER A 94 -7.86 1.32 -0.50
C SER A 94 -8.95 1.35 -1.55
N GLY A 95 -9.70 0.25 -1.66
CA GLY A 95 -10.91 0.22 -2.49
C GLY A 95 -11.78 1.43 -2.18
N PRO A 96 -12.59 1.90 -3.14
CA PRO A 96 -13.32 3.16 -3.01
C PRO A 96 -13.94 3.23 -1.62
N VAL A 97 -13.56 4.27 -0.86
CA VAL A 97 -14.15 4.58 0.43
C VAL A 97 -15.66 4.55 0.19
N SER A 98 -16.32 3.49 0.69
CA SER A 98 -17.77 3.45 0.73
C SER A 98 -18.14 4.65 1.58
N ARG A 99 -18.56 5.74 0.93
CA ARG A 99 -19.15 6.88 1.62
C ARG A 99 -20.33 6.29 2.37
N GLY A 100 -20.16 6.18 3.68
CA GLY A 100 -21.14 5.63 4.59
C GLY A 100 -22.50 6.24 4.32
N GLY A 101 -23.52 5.38 4.33
CA GLY A 101 -24.91 5.75 4.13
C GLY A 101 -25.30 6.91 5.03
N GLY A 102 -25.43 8.09 4.41
CA GLY A 102 -26.19 9.20 4.95
C GLY A 102 -27.66 8.97 4.65
N ALA A 103 -28.32 8.13 5.43
CA ALA A 103 -29.77 8.21 5.64
C ALA A 103 -29.96 8.45 7.14
N GLY A 104 -30.28 9.70 7.47
CA GLY A 104 -30.48 10.18 8.84
C GLY A 104 -31.68 9.53 9.55
N PRO A 105 -31.92 9.92 10.81
CA PRO A 105 -32.79 9.20 11.73
C PRO A 105 -34.26 9.41 11.35
N SER A 106 -34.98 8.31 11.12
CA SER A 106 -36.45 8.32 11.19
C SER A 106 -36.86 8.04 12.63
N ASP A 107 -37.29 9.12 13.29
CA ASP A 107 -37.90 9.27 14.61
C ASP A 107 -39.26 8.50 14.72
N PRO A 108 -39.96 8.46 15.88
CA PRO A 108 -40.19 7.23 16.63
C PRO A 108 -41.68 7.07 16.95
N THR A 109 -42.47 6.40 16.14
CA THR A 109 -43.85 6.09 16.54
C THR A 109 -44.37 4.90 15.77
N ARG A 110 -44.57 3.79 16.46
CA ARG A 110 -45.80 3.00 16.32
C ARG A 110 -45.99 2.07 17.52
N ASP A 111 -47.15 2.27 18.13
CA ASP A 111 -47.86 1.42 19.10
C ASP A 111 -47.69 -0.09 18.86
#